data_AF-A0A956NRE6-F1
#
_entry.id   AF-A0A956NRE6-F1
#
_cell.length_a   1.000
_cell.length_b   1.000
_cell.length_c   1.000
_cell.angle_alpha   90.00
_cell.angle_beta   90.00
_cell.angle_gamma   90.00
#
_symmetry.space_group_name_H-M   'P 1'
#
loop_
_entity.id
_entity.type
_entity.pdbx_description
1 polymer ?
#
loop_
_entity_poly.entity_id
_entity_poly.type
_entity_poly.pdbx_seq_one_letter_code
_entity_poly.pdbx_strand_id
1 'polypeptide(L)'
;FRDPIDLAFDGTGLGVLDRDGRIEWFTTDGRPRRSDRAPLGSVRGERFNITPLALLASGAALVAAPERMFGRARGEYRQQIGLLIGRGGRITDTVGWFAHDSGRADAQGVPVPRPYLPSTGLLTASGGGRIATMTADRPRVTLYSTAGRRLGAFDVPFRATSVSDSDLSRLIADQVRPVTGNDRRVVTEWVSGRPRLGRAPLAAGLLLPDARPGEIWIERFGRPDGRATWAVVSDAGTLRGEVRLPPGVELFDVGADFALGLARDTDDIETVVRFALVAPAPTR
;
A
#
# COMPACT_ATOMS: atom_id res chain seq x y z
N PHE A 1 16.11 14.14 -4.55
CA PHE A 1 15.55 12.90 -5.13
C PHE A 1 14.33 13.26 -5.92
N ARG A 2 14.09 12.62 -7.07
CA ARG A 2 12.82 12.76 -7.78
C ARG A 2 11.90 11.69 -7.19
N ASP A 3 10.92 12.10 -6.39
CA ASP A 3 9.83 11.28 -5.85
C ASP A 3 10.23 9.92 -5.23
N PRO A 4 10.70 9.87 -3.97
CA PRO A 4 10.90 8.59 -3.28
C PRO A 4 9.56 7.85 -3.12
N ILE A 5 9.57 6.54 -3.38
CA ILE A 5 8.45 5.63 -3.09
C ILE A 5 8.59 5.06 -1.69
N ASP A 6 9.80 4.60 -1.34
CA ASP A 6 10.03 3.87 -0.10
C ASP A 6 11.47 4.01 0.38
N LEU A 7 11.67 3.75 1.67
CA LEU A 7 12.93 3.84 2.39
C LEU A 7 13.19 2.56 3.18
N ALA A 8 14.44 2.11 3.22
CA ALA A 8 14.82 0.98 4.07
C ALA A 8 16.17 1.18 4.72
N PHE A 9 16.33 0.70 5.95
CA PHE A 9 17.62 0.70 6.64
C PHE A 9 18.20 -0.73 6.67
N ASP A 10 19.44 -0.90 6.19
CA ASP A 10 20.10 -2.22 6.17
C ASP A 10 21.08 -2.44 7.35
N GLY A 11 21.04 -1.57 8.36
CA GLY A 11 21.98 -1.56 9.48
C GLY A 11 23.27 -0.78 9.19
N THR A 12 23.62 -0.58 7.93
CA THR A 12 24.85 0.12 7.50
C THR A 12 24.56 1.46 6.82
N GLY A 13 23.29 1.72 6.50
CA GLY A 13 22.90 2.88 5.72
C GLY A 13 21.43 2.91 5.34
N LEU A 14 21.04 4.00 4.68
CA LEU A 14 19.69 4.25 4.16
C LEU A 14 19.63 3.91 2.67
N GLY A 15 18.69 3.07 2.28
CA GLY A 15 18.30 2.85 0.89
C GLY A 15 17.08 3.69 0.53
N VAL A 16 17.11 4.33 -0.64
CA VAL A 16 16.02 5.12 -1.20
C VAL A 16 15.60 4.50 -2.52
N LEU A 17 14.34 4.06 -2.62
CA LEU A 17 13.73 3.57 -3.85
C LEU A 17 12.90 4.68 -4.48
N ASP A 18 13.21 5.06 -5.72
CA ASP A 18 12.45 6.06 -6.47
C ASP A 18 11.43 5.44 -7.44
N ARG A 19 10.55 6.27 -8.01
CA ARG A 19 9.53 5.86 -8.98
C ARG A 19 10.06 5.23 -10.26
N ASP A 20 11.29 5.57 -10.62
CA ASP A 20 11.98 4.97 -11.75
C ASP A 20 12.61 3.62 -11.38
N GLY A 21 12.37 3.10 -10.18
CA GLY A 21 12.89 1.83 -9.70
C GLY A 21 14.40 1.85 -9.44
N ARG A 22 15.03 3.02 -9.37
CA ARG A 22 16.43 3.13 -8.94
C ARG A 22 16.46 3.06 -7.42
N ILE A 23 17.46 2.34 -6.90
CA ILE A 23 17.71 2.20 -5.48
C ILE A 23 19.06 2.85 -5.20
N GLU A 24 19.07 3.92 -4.43
CA GLU A 24 20.30 4.59 -4.01
C GLU A 24 20.56 4.30 -2.54
N TRP A 25 21.75 3.80 -2.24
CA TRP A 25 22.19 3.50 -0.88
C TRP A 25 23.15 4.56 -0.40
N PHE A 26 22.90 5.07 0.80
CA PHE A 26 23.70 6.04 1.50
C PHE A 26 24.23 5.41 2.78
N THR A 27 25.45 5.74 3.16
CA THR A 27 25.97 5.48 4.51
C THR A 27 25.19 6.29 5.55
N THR A 28 25.39 5.99 6.84
CA THR A 28 24.73 6.71 7.94
C THR A 28 25.09 8.20 8.02
N ASP A 29 26.24 8.60 7.49
CA ASP A 29 26.66 10.01 7.32
C ASP A 29 26.17 10.64 6.00
N GLY A 30 25.29 9.94 5.26
CA GLY A 30 24.63 10.45 4.06
C GLY A 30 25.45 10.40 2.78
N ARG A 31 26.62 9.73 2.77
CA ARG A 31 27.45 9.60 1.56
C ARG A 31 26.91 8.48 0.66
N PRO A 32 26.86 8.66 -0.67
CA PRO A 32 26.49 7.58 -1.58
C PRO A 32 27.44 6.39 -1.43
N ARG A 33 26.88 5.20 -1.23
CA ARG A 33 27.61 3.92 -1.08
C ARG A 33 27.51 3.07 -2.34
N ARG A 34 26.31 2.89 -2.87
CA ARG A 34 26.06 2.14 -4.11
C ARG A 34 24.73 2.54 -4.73
N SER A 35 24.58 2.24 -6.01
CA SER A 35 23.31 2.36 -6.73
C SER A 35 22.95 1.01 -7.34
N ASP A 36 21.72 0.59 -7.11
CA ASP A 36 21.12 -0.62 -7.67
C ASP A 36 19.88 -0.23 -8.50
N ARG A 37 19.31 -1.20 -9.20
CA ARG A 37 17.96 -1.06 -9.78
C ARG A 37 17.08 -2.18 -9.28
N ALA A 38 15.84 -1.85 -8.93
CA ALA A 38 14.76 -2.82 -8.93
C ALA A 38 14.63 -3.39 -10.35
N PRO A 39 14.23 -4.66 -10.51
CA PRO A 39 13.92 -5.19 -11.84
C PRO A 39 12.81 -4.35 -12.47
N LEU A 40 13.19 -3.60 -13.50
CA LEU A 40 12.28 -2.90 -14.39
C LEU A 40 12.23 -3.72 -15.68
N GLY A 41 11.15 -4.46 -15.86
CA GLY A 41 10.92 -5.18 -17.10
C GLY A 41 11.43 -6.62 -17.13
N SER A 42 10.58 -7.41 -17.78
CA SER A 42 10.60 -8.84 -18.04
C SER A 42 10.49 -9.81 -16.86
N VAL A 43 9.32 -10.44 -16.76
CA VAL A 43 9.10 -11.65 -15.95
C VAL A 43 8.99 -12.80 -16.94
N ARG A 44 9.83 -13.84 -16.82
CA ARG A 44 9.86 -14.98 -17.75
C ARG A 44 10.06 -14.58 -19.23
N GLY A 45 10.79 -13.49 -19.50
CA GLY A 45 11.08 -13.02 -20.86
C GLY A 45 10.00 -12.11 -21.49
N GLU A 46 8.82 -11.97 -20.88
CA GLU A 46 7.76 -11.05 -21.33
C GLU A 46 7.91 -9.69 -20.64
N ARG A 47 8.06 -8.58 -21.38
CA ARG A 47 8.21 -7.23 -20.80
C ARG A 47 6.90 -6.75 -20.16
N PHE A 48 6.88 -6.61 -18.83
CA PHE A 48 5.79 -6.00 -18.07
C PHE A 48 6.19 -4.64 -17.51
N ASN A 49 5.18 -3.77 -17.31
CA ASN A 49 5.30 -2.62 -16.41
C ASN A 49 5.27 -3.17 -14.98
N ILE A 50 6.44 -3.20 -14.36
CA ILE A 50 6.62 -3.61 -12.97
C ILE A 50 6.59 -2.35 -12.11
N THR A 51 5.83 -2.38 -11.02
CA THR A 51 5.72 -1.26 -10.07
C THR A 51 6.52 -1.59 -8.80
N PRO A 52 7.57 -0.82 -8.47
CA PRO A 52 8.21 -0.93 -7.17
C PRO A 52 7.21 -0.64 -6.05
N LEU A 53 7.15 -1.52 -5.05
CA LEU A 53 6.25 -1.37 -3.90
C LEU A 53 7.01 -1.04 -2.62
N ALA A 54 8.12 -1.74 -2.38
CA ALA A 54 8.89 -1.55 -1.16
C ALA A 54 10.37 -1.94 -1.33
N LEU A 55 11.22 -1.36 -0.49
CA LEU A 55 12.62 -1.74 -0.35
C LEU A 55 12.78 -2.60 0.91
N LEU A 56 13.42 -3.76 0.77
CA LEU A 56 13.68 -4.67 1.88
C LEU A 56 15.05 -4.34 2.49
N ALA A 57 15.20 -4.49 3.81
CA ALA A 57 16.48 -4.29 4.50
C ALA A 57 17.63 -5.15 3.93
N SER A 58 17.33 -6.28 3.28
CA SER A 58 18.33 -7.11 2.57
C SER A 58 18.93 -6.45 1.32
N GLY A 59 18.35 -5.32 0.89
CA GLY A 59 18.60 -4.62 -0.34
C GLY A 59 17.88 -5.16 -1.57
N ALA A 60 17.01 -6.14 -1.40
CA ALA A 60 16.05 -6.55 -2.42
C ALA A 60 14.87 -5.58 -2.48
N ALA A 61 14.20 -5.49 -3.63
CA ALA A 61 12.96 -4.75 -3.81
C ALA A 61 11.77 -5.72 -3.90
N LEU A 62 10.68 -5.39 -3.22
CA LEU A 62 9.38 -5.97 -3.50
C LEU A 62 8.74 -5.20 -4.65
N VAL A 63 8.31 -5.93 -5.67
CA VAL A 63 7.71 -5.33 -6.86
C VAL A 63 6.41 -6.03 -7.23
N ALA A 64 5.46 -5.26 -7.76
CA ALA A 64 4.23 -5.77 -8.36
C ALA A 64 4.38 -5.88 -9.87
N ALA A 65 4.00 -7.02 -10.44
CA ALA A 65 3.88 -7.20 -11.88
C ALA A 65 2.48 -7.69 -12.22
N PRO A 66 1.80 -7.14 -13.24
CA PRO A 66 0.57 -7.74 -13.73
C PRO A 66 0.88 -9.10 -14.37
N GLU A 67 0.14 -10.15 -14.02
CA GLU A 67 0.35 -11.50 -14.58
C GLU A 67 0.04 -11.55 -16.08
N ARG A 68 -1.10 -10.95 -16.43
CA ARG A 68 -1.68 -10.73 -17.76
C ARG A 68 -2.94 -9.88 -17.56
N MET A 69 -3.29 -9.04 -18.53
CA MET A 69 -4.64 -8.46 -18.58
C MET A 69 -5.60 -9.60 -18.96
N PHE A 70 -6.39 -10.12 -18.02
CA PHE A 70 -7.37 -11.16 -18.31
C PHE A 70 -8.71 -10.55 -18.70
N GLY A 71 -9.03 -10.60 -20.00
CA GLY A 71 -10.32 -10.16 -20.56
C GLY A 71 -10.19 -9.77 -22.03
N ARG A 72 -11.31 -9.64 -22.75
CA ARG A 72 -11.31 -8.98 -24.06
C ARG A 72 -10.68 -7.61 -23.85
N ALA A 73 -9.70 -7.23 -24.66
CA ALA A 73 -8.97 -5.96 -24.58
C ALA A 73 -9.86 -4.70 -24.81
N ARG A 74 -11.17 -4.81 -24.59
CA ARG A 74 -12.20 -3.78 -24.64
C ARG A 74 -13.20 -4.11 -23.54
N GLY A 75 -13.39 -3.19 -22.58
CA GLY A 75 -14.32 -3.38 -21.46
C GLY A 75 -13.64 -3.80 -20.15
N GLU A 76 -14.38 -4.49 -19.28
CA GLU A 76 -13.89 -4.89 -17.96
C GLU A 76 -12.93 -6.08 -18.02
N TYR A 77 -11.85 -6.02 -17.24
CA TYR A 77 -10.90 -7.11 -17.07
C TYR A 77 -10.64 -7.35 -15.58
N ARG A 78 -10.31 -8.59 -15.21
CA ARG A 78 -9.79 -8.91 -13.87
C ARG A 78 -8.27 -8.93 -13.91
N GLN A 79 -7.62 -8.39 -12.88
CA GLN A 79 -6.16 -8.45 -12.78
C GLN A 79 -5.73 -9.46 -11.74
N GLN A 80 -4.63 -10.14 -12.05
CA GLN A 80 -3.79 -10.78 -11.05
C GLN A 80 -2.49 -10.00 -10.97
N ILE A 81 -2.04 -9.73 -9.76
CA ILE A 81 -0.75 -9.09 -9.49
C ILE A 81 0.17 -10.13 -8.87
N GLY A 82 1.33 -10.32 -9.49
CA GLY A 82 2.44 -11.06 -8.93
C GLY A 82 3.23 -10.14 -8.02
N LEU A 83 3.42 -10.56 -6.78
CA LEU A 83 4.39 -9.95 -5.89
C LEU A 83 5.70 -10.70 -6.02
N LEU A 84 6.72 -10.00 -6.47
CA LEU A 84 8.01 -10.56 -6.83
C LEU A 84 9.11 -9.91 -6.01
N ILE A 85 10.18 -10.65 -5.77
CA ILE A 85 11.35 -10.16 -5.06
C ILE A 85 12.48 -10.02 -6.05
N GLY A 86 13.00 -8.81 -6.16
CA GLY A 86 14.05 -8.45 -7.08
C GLY A 86 15.35 -8.08 -6.37
N ARG A 87 16.49 -8.46 -6.93
CA ARG A 87 17.81 -8.03 -6.44
C ARG A 87 18.74 -7.77 -7.61
N GLY A 88 19.44 -6.64 -7.60
CA GLY A 88 20.38 -6.27 -8.67
C GLY A 88 19.74 -6.30 -10.06
N GLY A 89 18.52 -5.77 -10.18
CA GLY A 89 17.78 -5.71 -11.44
C GLY A 89 17.19 -7.04 -11.93
N ARG A 90 17.25 -8.12 -11.15
CA ARG A 90 16.73 -9.45 -11.52
C ARG A 90 15.67 -9.91 -10.54
N ILE A 91 14.63 -10.58 -11.04
CA ILE A 91 13.68 -11.31 -10.19
C ILE A 91 14.36 -12.56 -9.66
N THR A 92 14.42 -12.69 -8.33
CA THR A 92 15.03 -13.83 -7.64
C THR A 92 13.99 -14.75 -7.02
N ASP A 93 12.82 -14.23 -6.67
CA ASP A 93 11.77 -15.00 -6.00
C ASP A 93 10.36 -14.43 -6.30
N THR A 94 9.33 -15.16 -5.89
CA THR A 94 7.91 -14.81 -5.99
C THR A 94 7.22 -15.06 -4.67
N VAL A 95 6.62 -14.01 -4.09
CA VAL A 95 5.76 -14.14 -2.91
C VAL A 95 4.47 -14.86 -3.27
N GLY A 96 3.89 -14.52 -4.43
CA GLY A 96 2.68 -15.16 -4.94
C GLY A 96 1.95 -14.32 -5.97
N TRP A 97 0.83 -14.87 -6.43
CA TRP A 97 -0.10 -14.21 -7.35
C TRP A 97 -1.42 -13.96 -6.64
N PHE A 98 -1.86 -12.71 -6.68
CA PHE A 98 -2.98 -12.23 -5.89
C PHE A 98 -4.06 -11.69 -6.82
N ALA A 99 -5.31 -12.04 -6.54
CA ALA A 99 -6.43 -11.36 -7.15
C ALA A 99 -6.34 -9.86 -6.84
N HIS A 100 -6.48 -9.04 -7.86
CA HIS A 100 -6.48 -7.60 -7.75
C HIS A 100 -7.73 -7.03 -8.42
N ASP A 101 -7.99 -5.76 -8.18
CA ASP A 101 -9.17 -5.06 -8.67
C ASP A 101 -9.39 -5.24 -10.18
N SER A 102 -10.67 -5.23 -10.58
CA SER A 102 -11.03 -5.15 -11.99
C SER A 102 -10.74 -3.74 -12.53
N GLY A 103 -10.18 -3.69 -13.73
CA GLY A 103 -9.97 -2.45 -14.48
C GLY A 103 -10.84 -2.40 -15.73
N ARG A 104 -10.79 -1.28 -16.44
CA ARG A 104 -11.45 -1.13 -17.74
C ARG A 104 -10.43 -0.65 -18.77
N ALA A 105 -10.52 -1.21 -19.97
CA ALA A 105 -9.81 -0.69 -21.14
C ALA A 105 -10.80 0.04 -22.06
N ASP A 106 -10.35 1.11 -22.71
CA ASP A 106 -11.12 1.82 -23.72
C ASP A 106 -11.28 0.99 -25.02
N ALA A 107 -11.84 1.59 -26.07
CA ALA A 107 -12.06 0.90 -27.34
C ALA A 107 -10.76 0.49 -28.05
N GLN A 108 -9.65 1.16 -27.74
CA GLN A 108 -8.31 0.92 -28.25
C GLN A 108 -7.52 -0.06 -27.36
N GLY A 109 -8.11 -0.49 -26.24
CA GLY A 109 -7.48 -1.37 -25.27
C GLY A 109 -6.48 -0.68 -24.35
N VAL A 110 -6.52 0.64 -24.29
CA VAL A 110 -5.73 1.43 -23.34
C VAL A 110 -6.45 1.38 -21.98
N PRO A 111 -5.75 1.02 -20.88
CA PRO A 111 -6.32 1.09 -19.55
C PRO A 111 -6.82 2.51 -19.25
N VAL A 112 -8.09 2.63 -18.87
CA VAL A 112 -8.65 3.91 -18.44
C VAL A 112 -8.12 4.24 -17.05
N PRO A 113 -7.61 5.46 -16.79
CA PRO A 113 -7.16 5.88 -15.47
C PRO A 113 -8.23 5.60 -14.41
N ARG A 114 -7.83 4.95 -13.32
CA ARG A 114 -8.73 4.62 -12.21
C ARG A 114 -9.03 5.90 -11.42
N PRO A 115 -10.29 6.30 -11.22
CA PRO A 115 -10.67 6.91 -9.95
C PRO A 115 -10.45 5.88 -8.85
N TYR A 116 -9.85 6.36 -7.76
CA TYR A 116 -9.48 5.61 -6.57
C TYR A 116 -10.68 5.14 -5.77
N LEU A 117 -11.69 4.50 -6.39
CA LEU A 117 -12.78 3.90 -5.64
C LEU A 117 -12.22 3.01 -4.53
N PRO A 118 -12.95 2.78 -3.42
CA PRO A 118 -12.51 1.95 -2.32
C PRO A 118 -12.09 0.60 -2.86
N SER A 119 -10.80 0.44 -3.13
CA SER A 119 -10.33 -0.68 -3.94
C SER A 119 -10.33 -1.90 -3.04
N THR A 120 -10.67 -3.06 -3.58
CA THR A 120 -10.42 -4.35 -2.92
C THR A 120 -8.95 -4.77 -3.09
N GLY A 121 -8.08 -3.77 -3.29
CA GLY A 121 -6.71 -3.91 -3.72
C GLY A 121 -5.87 -4.72 -2.75
N LEU A 122 -4.76 -5.22 -3.29
CA LEU A 122 -3.73 -5.88 -2.50
C LEU A 122 -2.96 -4.80 -1.74
N LEU A 123 -3.03 -4.85 -0.42
CA LEU A 123 -2.20 -4.10 0.50
C LEU A 123 -0.95 -4.91 0.79
N THR A 124 0.19 -4.23 0.83
CA THR A 124 1.49 -4.82 1.15
C THR A 124 2.26 -3.93 2.09
N ALA A 125 3.00 -4.54 3.01
CA ALA A 125 4.00 -3.86 3.82
C ALA A 125 5.21 -4.76 4.03
N SER A 126 6.37 -4.17 4.27
CA SER A 126 7.59 -4.89 4.63
C SER A 126 8.26 -4.24 5.82
N GLY A 127 8.89 -5.06 6.65
CA GLY A 127 9.60 -4.64 7.85
C GLY A 127 9.85 -5.81 8.80
N GLY A 128 10.83 -5.68 9.68
CA GLY A 128 11.30 -6.70 10.60
C GLY A 128 11.72 -7.99 9.89
N GLY A 129 12.26 -7.89 8.67
CA GLY A 129 12.64 -9.05 7.84
C GLY A 129 11.47 -9.86 7.30
N ARG A 130 10.27 -9.26 7.22
CA ARG A 130 9.03 -9.93 6.78
C ARG A 130 8.29 -9.08 5.77
N ILE A 131 7.36 -9.73 5.08
CA ILE A 131 6.41 -9.11 4.16
C ILE A 131 5.01 -9.50 4.64
N ALA A 132 4.11 -8.53 4.77
CA ALA A 132 2.69 -8.74 5.03
C ALA A 132 1.89 -8.41 3.78
N THR A 133 0.86 -9.23 3.52
CA THR A 133 -0.11 -8.98 2.45
C THR A 133 -1.53 -9.13 2.97
N MET A 134 -2.44 -8.30 2.48
CA MET A 134 -3.88 -8.41 2.74
C MET A 134 -4.67 -7.89 1.53
N THR A 135 -5.84 -8.46 1.21
CA THR A 135 -6.77 -7.76 0.31
C THR A 135 -7.66 -6.86 1.13
N ALA A 136 -7.86 -5.63 0.67
CA ALA A 136 -8.54 -4.59 1.45
C ALA A 136 -9.96 -4.98 1.90
N ASP A 137 -10.62 -5.96 1.26
CA ASP A 137 -11.97 -6.45 1.56
C ASP A 137 -12.02 -7.71 2.45
N ARG A 138 -10.89 -8.38 2.68
CA ARG A 138 -10.84 -9.63 3.45
C ARG A 138 -10.12 -9.44 4.77
N PRO A 139 -10.66 -10.01 5.85
CA PRO A 139 -10.07 -9.87 7.17
C PRO A 139 -8.91 -10.85 7.37
N ARG A 140 -7.98 -10.99 6.42
CA ARG A 140 -6.90 -11.97 6.51
C ARG A 140 -5.55 -11.40 6.10
N VAL A 141 -4.62 -11.38 7.05
CA VAL A 141 -3.22 -11.05 6.79
C VAL A 141 -2.44 -12.33 6.56
N THR A 142 -1.57 -12.33 5.54
CA THR A 142 -0.60 -13.41 5.32
C THR A 142 0.81 -12.84 5.45
N LEU A 143 1.66 -13.55 6.18
CA LEU A 143 3.05 -13.18 6.42
C LEU A 143 3.98 -14.07 5.59
N TYR A 144 5.02 -13.46 5.04
CA TYR A 144 6.07 -14.11 4.27
C TYR A 144 7.45 -13.63 4.76
N SER A 145 8.46 -14.45 4.54
CA SER A 145 9.85 -14.00 4.66
C SER A 145 10.23 -13.13 3.46
N THR A 146 11.36 -12.44 3.58
CA THR A 146 12.00 -11.71 2.46
C THR A 146 12.53 -12.61 1.35
N ALA A 147 12.42 -13.94 1.51
CA ALA A 147 12.70 -14.94 0.49
C ALA A 147 11.41 -15.63 0.02
N GLY A 148 10.27 -14.91 0.06
CA GLY A 148 8.98 -15.39 -0.47
C GLY A 148 8.31 -16.52 0.30
N ARG A 149 8.97 -17.15 1.28
CA ARG A 149 8.41 -18.27 2.05
C ARG A 149 7.29 -17.81 2.98
N ARG A 150 6.11 -18.39 2.87
CA ARG A 150 4.99 -18.14 3.79
C ARG A 150 5.38 -18.53 5.22
N LEU A 151 5.21 -17.59 6.15
CA LEU A 151 5.48 -17.77 7.59
C LEU A 151 4.20 -18.11 8.36
N GLY A 152 3.05 -17.57 7.92
CA GLY A 152 1.78 -17.78 8.59
C GLY A 152 0.66 -16.94 7.99
N ALA A 153 -0.53 -17.06 8.56
CA ALA A 153 -1.65 -16.17 8.28
C ALA A 153 -2.63 -16.17 9.46
N PHE A 154 -3.30 -15.05 9.67
CA PHE A 154 -4.31 -14.91 10.72
C PHE A 154 -5.44 -14.01 10.22
N ASP A 155 -6.61 -14.16 10.83
CA ASP A 155 -7.74 -13.28 10.56
C ASP A 155 -7.72 -12.10 11.54
N VAL A 156 -8.04 -10.89 11.06
CA VAL A 156 -8.09 -9.70 11.90
C VAL A 156 -9.43 -9.64 12.66
N PRO A 157 -9.45 -9.11 13.90
CA PRO A 157 -10.61 -9.22 14.77
C PRO A 157 -11.69 -8.15 14.53
N PHE A 158 -11.48 -7.24 13.57
CA PHE A 158 -12.43 -6.19 13.23
C PHE A 158 -13.13 -6.47 11.89
N ARG A 159 -14.30 -5.86 11.70
CA ARG A 159 -15.17 -6.07 10.53
C ARG A 159 -15.29 -4.82 9.69
N ALA A 160 -15.60 -5.04 8.41
CA ALA A 160 -15.89 -3.97 7.47
C ALA A 160 -17.17 -3.24 7.89
N THR A 161 -17.15 -1.92 7.77
CA THR A 161 -18.30 -1.07 8.08
C THR A 161 -19.27 -1.06 6.91
N SER A 162 -20.57 -1.03 7.18
CA SER A 162 -21.57 -0.74 6.15
C SER A 162 -21.38 0.69 5.65
N VAL A 163 -21.45 0.88 4.34
CA VAL A 163 -21.36 2.19 3.70
C VAL A 163 -22.75 2.56 3.21
N SER A 164 -23.23 3.75 3.59
CA SER A 164 -24.48 4.27 3.04
C SER A 164 -24.28 4.74 1.59
N ASP A 165 -25.36 4.80 0.82
CA ASP A 165 -25.32 5.40 -0.52
C ASP A 165 -24.80 6.85 -0.50
N SER A 166 -25.09 7.60 0.56
CA SER A 166 -24.58 8.96 0.76
C SER A 166 -23.08 9.01 0.99
N ASP A 167 -22.52 8.06 1.74
CA ASP A 167 -21.08 8.00 1.99
C ASP A 167 -20.33 7.62 0.72
N LEU A 168 -20.86 6.65 -0.04
CA LEU A 168 -20.30 6.28 -1.34
C LEU A 168 -20.36 7.46 -2.30
N SER A 169 -21.48 8.19 -2.36
CA SER A 169 -21.63 9.38 -3.21
C SER A 169 -20.63 10.49 -2.84
N ARG A 170 -20.40 10.72 -1.55
CA ARG A 170 -19.40 11.69 -1.07
C ARG A 170 -17.99 11.30 -1.50
N LEU A 171 -17.63 10.03 -1.30
CA LEU A 171 -16.33 9.50 -1.67
C LEU A 171 -16.09 9.56 -3.18
N ILE A 172 -17.11 9.25 -3.98
CA ILE A 172 -17.09 9.42 -5.44
C ILE A 172 -16.87 10.90 -5.81
N ALA A 173 -17.63 11.81 -5.19
CA ALA A 173 -17.53 13.24 -5.47
C ALA A 173 -16.13 13.78 -5.14
N ASP A 174 -15.55 13.36 -4.00
CA ASP A 174 -14.19 13.74 -3.60
C ASP A 174 -13.13 13.27 -4.60
N GLN A 175 -13.32 12.11 -5.23
CA GLN A 175 -12.39 11.54 -6.23
C GLN A 175 -12.54 12.16 -7.60
N VAL A 176 -13.76 12.52 -7.99
CA VAL A 176 -14.03 13.17 -9.27
C VAL A 176 -13.64 14.66 -9.19
N ARG A 177 -13.68 15.27 -8.01
CA ARG A 177 -13.33 16.69 -7.79
C ARG A 177 -12.00 17.12 -8.44
N PRO A 178 -10.86 16.42 -8.26
CA PRO A 178 -9.60 16.80 -8.89
C PRO A 178 -9.54 16.54 -10.40
N VAL A 179 -10.44 15.73 -10.96
CA VAL A 179 -10.48 15.42 -12.39
C VAL A 179 -11.18 16.54 -13.16
N THR A 180 -10.47 17.14 -14.11
CA THR A 180 -10.94 18.24 -14.95
C THR A 180 -11.02 17.81 -16.42
N GLY A 181 -11.65 18.64 -17.27
CA GLY A 181 -11.73 18.40 -18.71
C GLY A 181 -12.55 17.16 -19.10
N ASN A 182 -12.24 16.59 -20.27
CA ASN A 182 -12.97 15.44 -20.84
C ASN A 182 -12.87 14.18 -19.97
N ASP A 183 -11.81 14.02 -19.19
CA ASP A 183 -11.62 12.88 -18.30
C ASP A 183 -12.68 12.84 -17.19
N ARG A 184 -13.20 14.00 -16.76
CA ARG A 184 -14.22 14.09 -15.72
C ARG A 184 -15.48 13.31 -16.11
N ARG A 185 -15.93 13.42 -17.36
CA ARG A 185 -17.12 12.69 -17.84
C ARG A 185 -16.90 11.18 -17.81
N VAL A 186 -15.76 10.74 -18.36
CA VAL A 186 -15.39 9.31 -18.42
C VAL A 186 -15.29 8.70 -17.01
N VAL A 187 -14.62 9.40 -16.10
CA VAL A 187 -14.47 9.00 -14.70
C VAL A 187 -15.83 8.95 -14.00
N THR A 188 -16.68 9.96 -14.19
CA THR A 188 -18.02 10.02 -13.57
C THR A 188 -18.92 8.88 -14.06
N GLU A 189 -18.97 8.65 -15.37
CA GLU A 189 -19.75 7.55 -15.98
C GLU A 189 -19.25 6.19 -15.51
N TRP A 190 -17.93 6.00 -15.44
CA TRP A 190 -17.34 4.74 -14.99
C TRP A 190 -17.67 4.45 -13.52
N VAL A 191 -17.52 5.45 -12.66
CA VAL A 191 -17.77 5.32 -11.23
C VAL A 191 -19.26 5.06 -10.95
N SER A 192 -20.15 5.76 -11.65
CA SER A 192 -21.59 5.62 -11.48
C SER A 192 -22.13 4.28 -12.00
N GLY A 193 -21.46 3.68 -12.99
CA GLY A 193 -21.84 2.39 -13.58
C GLY A 193 -21.34 1.16 -12.83
N ARG A 194 -20.49 1.31 -11.80
CA ARG A 194 -20.00 0.15 -11.04
C ARG A 194 -21.07 -0.39 -10.09
N PRO A 195 -21.07 -1.72 -9.84
CA PRO A 195 -21.86 -2.30 -8.76
C PRO A 195 -21.52 -1.58 -7.45
N ARG A 196 -22.53 -1.01 -6.79
CA ARG A 196 -22.34 -0.41 -5.47
C ARG A 196 -21.90 -1.51 -4.51
N LEU A 197 -20.76 -1.31 -3.87
CA LEU A 197 -20.32 -2.23 -2.82
C LEU A 197 -21.29 -2.09 -1.65
N GLY A 198 -21.92 -3.20 -1.23
CA GLY A 198 -22.78 -3.20 -0.04
C GLY A 198 -22.00 -2.98 1.27
N ARG A 199 -20.66 -2.97 1.21
CA ARG A 199 -19.75 -2.78 2.35
C ARG A 199 -18.51 -2.01 1.90
N ALA A 200 -17.94 -1.18 2.78
CA ALA A 200 -16.62 -0.61 2.55
C ALA A 200 -15.57 -1.73 2.53
N PRO A 201 -14.39 -1.48 1.93
CA PRO A 201 -13.19 -2.22 2.30
C PRO A 201 -13.02 -2.22 3.82
N LEU A 202 -12.36 -3.26 4.31
CA LEU A 202 -11.97 -3.40 5.69
C LEU A 202 -10.79 -2.47 6.04
N ALA A 203 -9.84 -2.33 5.12
CA ALA A 203 -8.60 -1.61 5.36
C ALA A 203 -8.19 -0.73 4.18
N ALA A 204 -7.37 0.27 4.48
CA ALA A 204 -6.79 1.21 3.52
C ALA A 204 -5.25 1.05 3.39
N GLY A 205 -4.60 0.54 4.43
CA GLY A 205 -3.14 0.51 4.51
C GLY A 205 -2.61 -0.59 5.44
N LEU A 206 -1.34 -0.93 5.26
CA LEU A 206 -0.58 -1.83 6.10
C LEU A 206 0.77 -1.20 6.42
N LEU A 207 1.27 -1.44 7.62
CA LEU A 207 2.61 -1.06 8.05
C LEU A 207 3.21 -2.17 8.94
N LEU A 208 4.49 -2.46 8.73
CA LEU A 208 5.29 -3.38 9.52
C LEU A 208 6.47 -2.62 10.14
N PRO A 209 6.35 -2.11 11.37
CA PRO A 209 7.41 -1.29 11.95
C PRO A 209 8.64 -2.14 12.31
N ASP A 210 9.82 -1.73 11.82
CA ASP A 210 11.10 -2.41 12.13
C ASP A 210 11.39 -2.39 13.64
N ALA A 211 11.12 -1.26 14.30
CA ALA A 211 11.39 -1.07 15.72
C ALA A 211 10.41 -1.80 16.66
N ARG A 212 9.32 -2.37 16.14
CA ARG A 212 8.28 -3.06 16.91
C ARG A 212 7.98 -4.44 16.31
N PRO A 213 8.94 -5.38 16.38
CA PRO A 213 8.76 -6.70 15.80
C PRO A 213 7.54 -7.41 16.41
N GLY A 214 6.80 -8.10 15.54
CA GLY A 214 5.58 -8.81 15.93
C GLY A 214 4.33 -7.93 16.03
N GLU A 215 4.44 -6.64 15.73
CA GLU A 215 3.28 -5.76 15.51
C GLU A 215 3.03 -5.53 14.03
N ILE A 216 1.75 -5.48 13.70
CA ILE A 216 1.25 -5.24 12.36
C ILE A 216 0.20 -4.14 12.50
N TRP A 217 0.44 -3.05 11.81
CA TRP A 217 -0.41 -1.86 11.87
C TRP A 217 -1.28 -1.87 10.63
N ILE A 218 -2.60 -1.84 10.83
CA ILE A 218 -3.58 -1.95 9.77
C ILE A 218 -4.45 -0.71 9.80
N GLU A 219 -4.34 0.13 8.78
CA GLU A 219 -5.21 1.28 8.64
C GLU A 219 -6.62 0.79 8.30
N ARG A 220 -7.58 1.10 9.14
CA ARG A 220 -8.99 0.78 8.89
C ARG A 220 -9.49 1.70 7.79
N PHE A 221 -10.24 1.13 6.85
CA PHE A 221 -10.84 1.92 5.79
C PHE A 221 -11.75 3.00 6.38
N GLY A 222 -11.63 4.22 5.84
CA GLY A 222 -12.01 5.48 6.46
C GLY A 222 -13.38 5.52 7.14
N ARG A 223 -13.43 6.25 8.25
CA ARG A 223 -14.66 6.70 8.90
C ARG A 223 -15.06 8.06 8.30
N PRO A 224 -16.35 8.44 8.33
CA PRO A 224 -16.82 9.72 7.78
C PRO A 224 -16.19 10.98 8.40
N ASP A 225 -15.50 10.86 9.54
CA ASP A 225 -14.89 11.96 10.29
C ASP A 225 -13.49 12.36 9.80
N GLY A 226 -12.96 11.68 8.77
CA GLY A 226 -11.67 12.00 8.14
C GLY A 226 -10.44 11.65 8.99
N ARG A 227 -10.60 10.92 10.09
CA ARG A 227 -9.48 10.51 10.95
C ARG A 227 -9.03 9.08 10.61
N ALA A 228 -7.79 8.93 10.19
CA ALA A 228 -7.17 7.62 10.02
C ALA A 228 -7.10 6.89 11.37
N THR A 229 -7.61 5.66 11.40
CA THR A 229 -7.57 4.78 12.57
C THR A 229 -6.77 3.54 12.24
N TRP A 230 -5.71 3.29 12.98
CA TRP A 230 -4.82 2.15 12.80
C TRP A 230 -5.08 1.12 13.89
N ALA A 231 -5.45 -0.09 13.50
CA ALA A 231 -5.49 -1.23 14.42
C ALA A 231 -4.09 -1.83 14.53
N VAL A 232 -3.61 -2.00 15.77
CA VAL A 232 -2.32 -2.66 16.05
C VAL A 232 -2.61 -4.10 16.44
N VAL A 233 -2.19 -5.06 15.60
CA VAL A 233 -2.42 -6.49 15.82
C VAL A 233 -1.09 -7.22 16.00
N SER A 234 -1.12 -8.31 16.77
CA SER A 234 0.02 -9.23 16.88
C SER A 234 0.14 -10.12 15.64
N ASP A 235 1.26 -10.82 15.50
CA ASP A 235 1.45 -11.89 14.51
C ASP A 235 0.47 -13.06 14.65
N ALA A 236 -0.22 -13.17 15.79
CA ALA A 236 -1.28 -14.14 16.02
C ALA A 236 -2.69 -13.59 15.70
N GLY A 237 -2.79 -12.35 15.23
CA GLY A 237 -4.05 -11.66 14.94
C GLY A 237 -4.77 -11.08 16.16
N THR A 238 -4.11 -11.03 17.32
CA THR A 238 -4.70 -10.44 18.52
C THR A 238 -4.63 -8.91 18.44
N LEU A 239 -5.76 -8.22 18.60
CA LEU A 239 -5.79 -6.76 18.70
C LEU A 239 -5.10 -6.32 20.00
N ARG A 240 -4.05 -5.51 19.87
CA ARG A 240 -3.30 -4.91 20.98
C ARG A 240 -3.82 -3.50 21.33
N GLY A 241 -4.35 -2.79 20.33
CA GLY A 241 -4.90 -1.46 20.51
C GLY A 241 -5.30 -0.82 19.20
N GLU A 242 -5.81 0.41 19.30
CA GLU A 242 -6.08 1.26 18.16
C GLU A 242 -5.36 2.60 18.35
N VAL A 243 -4.83 3.15 17.26
CA VAL A 243 -4.19 4.46 17.21
C VAL A 243 -5.02 5.35 16.29
N ARG A 244 -5.33 6.56 16.75
CA ARG A 244 -6.08 7.55 15.98
C ARG A 244 -5.16 8.72 15.70
N LEU A 245 -4.99 9.04 14.43
CA LEU A 245 -4.18 10.18 14.01
C LEU A 245 -5.01 11.46 14.02
N PRO A 246 -4.38 12.63 14.21
CA PRO A 246 -5.02 13.90 13.92
C PRO A 246 -5.52 13.94 12.45
N PRO A 247 -6.60 14.69 12.15
CA PRO A 247 -7.03 14.89 10.78
C PRO A 247 -5.90 15.44 9.89
N GLY A 248 -5.79 14.94 8.66
CA GLY A 248 -4.78 15.39 7.68
C GLY A 248 -3.36 14.87 7.91
N VAL A 249 -3.15 13.97 8.89
CA VAL A 249 -1.87 13.30 9.12
C VAL A 249 -1.89 11.90 8.50
N GLU A 250 -0.95 11.65 7.60
CA GLU A 250 -0.68 10.33 7.01
C GLU A 250 0.47 9.65 7.78
N LEU A 251 0.26 8.44 8.30
CA LEU A 251 1.31 7.69 9.00
C LEU A 251 2.20 6.96 8.00
N PHE A 252 3.52 7.14 8.12
CA PHE A 252 4.47 6.44 7.25
C PHE A 252 5.51 5.61 8.01
N ASP A 253 5.80 5.90 9.29
CA ASP A 253 6.73 5.10 10.10
C ASP A 253 6.36 5.09 11.59
N VAL A 254 6.79 4.03 12.29
CA VAL A 254 6.54 3.81 13.71
C VAL A 254 7.83 3.30 14.38
N GLY A 255 8.35 4.09 15.32
CA GLY A 255 9.45 3.71 16.19
C GLY A 255 8.98 2.93 17.41
N ALA A 256 9.90 2.65 18.33
CA ALA A 256 9.59 1.95 19.58
C ALA A 256 8.56 2.72 20.44
N ASP A 257 8.74 4.04 20.54
CA ASP A 257 7.96 4.96 21.40
C ASP A 257 7.39 6.17 20.63
N PHE A 258 7.47 6.17 19.29
CA PHE A 258 6.99 7.26 18.46
C PHE A 258 6.29 6.79 17.20
N ALA A 259 5.50 7.67 16.62
CA ALA A 259 4.96 7.57 15.27
C ALA A 259 5.39 8.79 14.47
N LEU A 260 5.78 8.59 13.21
CA LEU A 260 6.06 9.66 12.25
C LEU A 260 4.93 9.73 11.24
N GLY A 261 4.43 10.94 11.04
CA GLY A 261 3.45 11.22 10.01
C GLY A 261 3.85 12.39 9.13
N LEU A 262 3.23 12.47 7.96
CA LEU A 262 3.26 13.62 7.08
C LEU A 262 1.97 14.42 7.32
N ALA A 263 2.11 15.69 7.64
CA ALA A 263 1.02 16.64 7.71
C ALA A 263 1.16 17.65 6.57
N ARG A 264 0.03 18.10 6.01
CA ARG A 264 -0.02 19.22 5.06
C ARG A 264 -0.72 20.39 5.71
N ASP A 265 -0.13 21.57 5.60
CA ASP A 265 -0.75 22.82 6.08
C ASP A 265 -1.68 23.44 5.03
N THR A 266 -2.18 24.64 5.30
CA THR A 266 -3.11 25.36 4.41
C THR A 266 -2.48 25.80 3.08
N ASP A 267 -1.15 25.85 3.01
CA ASP A 267 -0.40 26.23 1.82
C ASP A 267 0.10 24.99 1.04
N ASP A 268 -0.42 23.80 1.39
CA ASP A 268 -0.04 22.50 0.83
C ASP A 268 1.42 22.11 1.08
N ILE A 269 2.05 22.67 2.13
CA ILE A 269 3.42 22.35 2.49
C ILE A 269 3.44 21.09 3.35
N GLU A 270 4.21 20.09 2.91
CA GLU A 270 4.42 18.84 3.66
C GLU A 270 5.42 19.03 4.80
N THR A 271 5.02 18.62 6.01
CA THR A 271 5.86 18.64 7.20
C THR A 271 5.87 17.27 7.86
N VAL A 272 7.07 16.78 8.22
CA VAL A 272 7.21 15.58 9.06
C VAL A 272 6.89 15.94 10.50
N VAL A 273 5.90 15.27 11.06
CA VAL A 273 5.47 15.42 12.45
C VAL A 273 5.78 14.14 13.23
N ARG A 274 6.27 14.32 14.46
CA ARG A 274 6.56 13.22 15.39
C ARG A 274 5.58 13.24 16.55
N PHE A 275 4.92 12.10 16.77
CA PHE A 275 4.04 11.87 17.91
C PHE A 275 4.68 10.87 18.86
N ALA A 276 4.54 11.09 20.17
CA ALA A 276 4.86 10.07 21.16
C ALA A 276 3.74 9.02 21.20
N LEU A 277 4.12 7.74 21.26
CA LEU A 277 3.17 6.65 21.48
C LEU A 277 2.94 6.49 22.98
N VAL A 278 1.70 6.73 23.39
CA VAL A 278 1.29 6.59 24.78
C VAL A 278 0.46 5.32 24.89
N ALA A 279 0.86 4.42 25.79
CA ALA A 279 0.02 3.27 26.12
C ALA A 279 -1.33 3.77 26.68
N PRO A 280 -2.45 3.14 26.33
CA PRO A 280 -3.73 3.52 26.92
C PRO A 280 -3.63 3.37 28.44
N ALA A 281 -4.15 4.35 29.17
CA ALA A 281 -4.28 4.24 30.61
C ALA A 281 -5.10 2.97 30.94
N PRO A 282 -4.71 2.18 31.96
CA PRO A 282 -5.48 1.02 32.35
C PRO A 282 -6.91 1.44 32.65
N THR A 283 -7.87 0.81 31.97
CA THR A 283 -9.30 1.03 32.23
C THR A 283 -9.58 0.53 33.64
N ARG A 284 -9.98 1.44 34.53
CA ARG A 284 -10.40 1.09 35.89
C ARG A 284 -11.78 0.45 35.89
#